data_AF-A0A7S1R259-F1
#
_entry.id   AF-A0A7S1R259-F1
#
_cell.length_a   1.000
_cell.length_b   1.000
_cell.length_c   1.000
_cell.angle_alpha   90.00
_cell.angle_beta   90.00
_cell.angle_gamma   90.00
#
_symmetry.space_group_name_H-M   'P 1'
#
loop_
_entity.id
_entity.type
_entity.pdbx_description
1 polymer ?
#
loop_
_entity_poly.entity_id
_entity_poly.type
_entity_poly.pdbx_seq_one_letter_code
_entity_poly.pdbx_strand_id
1 'polypeptide(L)'
;RYGDPLLVAYLTWNLASEPPPTGAALAQLVKPCAHILCVSTQENGPYIATSRVHDEWHNSVLDLLNHPPAPAASPAAAAGPSPPVQNTQASGANASGQRTRRWRWHSVASRTMMATHMSVLVREDVYRHVGMEHSAVEKTGWAGGAVGNKGGIGIAFAVFRQVTKPHVEVQAFDAGLDESRRGPGSAMSPE
;
A
#
# COMPACT_ATOMS: atom_id res chain seq x y z
N ARG A 1 -0.24 12.13 18.12
CA ARG A 1 -1.28 12.08 17.06
C ARG A 1 -1.39 10.64 16.58
N TYR A 2 -2.60 10.08 16.50
CA TYR A 2 -2.84 8.79 15.85
C TYR A 2 -2.39 8.90 14.38
N GLY A 3 -1.73 7.85 13.87
CA GLY A 3 -0.98 7.89 12.61
C GLY A 3 -1.86 8.03 11.37
N ASP A 4 -1.22 8.32 10.23
CA ASP A 4 -1.88 8.44 8.93
C ASP A 4 -2.63 7.15 8.55
N PRO A 5 -3.79 7.25 7.87
CA PRO A 5 -4.57 6.07 7.50
C PRO A 5 -3.85 5.20 6.47
N LEU A 6 -3.94 3.88 6.64
CA LEU A 6 -3.53 2.92 5.62
C LEU A 6 -4.56 2.93 4.48
N LEU A 7 -4.06 3.13 3.26
CA LEU A 7 -4.85 3.10 2.03
C LEU A 7 -4.74 1.72 1.39
N VAL A 8 -5.89 1.08 1.16
CA VAL A 8 -6.00 -0.23 0.51
C VAL A 8 -6.77 -0.07 -0.79
N ALA A 9 -6.21 -0.56 -1.89
CA ALA A 9 -6.86 -0.60 -3.18
C ALA A 9 -7.22 -2.05 -3.56
N TYR A 10 -8.44 -2.24 -4.07
CA TYR A 10 -8.91 -3.51 -4.61
C TYR A 10 -9.15 -3.35 -6.10
N LEU A 11 -8.49 -4.17 -6.90
CA LEU A 11 -8.70 -4.30 -8.33
C LEU A 11 -9.31 -5.67 -8.58
N THR A 12 -10.48 -5.72 -9.19
CA THR A 12 -11.09 -6.98 -9.64
C THR A 12 -11.41 -6.87 -11.13
N TRP A 13 -11.08 -7.91 -11.90
CA TRP A 13 -11.37 -7.93 -13.33
C TRP A 13 -11.65 -9.35 -13.83
N ASN A 14 -12.87 -9.57 -14.34
CA ASN A 14 -13.15 -10.71 -15.22
C ASN A 14 -12.54 -10.47 -16.61
N LEU A 15 -11.52 -11.25 -16.97
CA LEU A 15 -10.80 -11.13 -18.23
C LEU A 15 -11.52 -11.78 -19.43
N ALA A 16 -12.62 -12.49 -19.24
CA ALA A 16 -13.40 -13.11 -20.32
C ALA A 16 -12.57 -13.97 -21.29
N SER A 17 -11.57 -14.68 -20.77
CA SER A 17 -10.57 -15.48 -21.49
C SER A 17 -9.62 -14.69 -22.39
N GLU A 18 -9.55 -13.37 -22.22
CA GLU A 18 -8.57 -12.51 -22.88
C GLU A 18 -7.27 -12.40 -22.06
N PRO A 19 -6.14 -12.03 -22.71
CA PRO A 19 -4.90 -11.73 -22.01
C PRO A 19 -5.09 -10.59 -21.00
N PRO A 20 -4.47 -10.67 -19.81
CA PRO A 20 -4.51 -9.56 -18.87
C PRO A 20 -3.85 -8.30 -19.45
N PRO A 21 -4.30 -7.10 -19.04
CA PRO A 21 -3.66 -5.84 -19.41
C PRO A 21 -2.20 -5.81 -18.94
N THR A 22 -1.30 -5.26 -19.77
CA THR A 22 0.10 -5.06 -19.38
C THR A 22 0.53 -3.62 -19.61
N GLY A 23 1.71 -3.25 -19.08
CA GLY A 23 2.33 -1.95 -19.33
C GLY A 23 1.43 -0.76 -19.00
N ALA A 24 1.25 0.14 -19.97
CA ALA A 24 0.52 1.40 -19.80
C ALA A 24 -0.98 1.19 -19.45
N ALA A 25 -1.63 0.16 -19.99
CA ALA A 25 -3.03 -0.13 -19.70
C ALA A 25 -3.21 -0.51 -18.23
N LEU A 26 -2.33 -1.37 -17.71
CA LEU A 26 -2.33 -1.74 -16.30
C LEU A 26 -1.91 -0.55 -15.40
N ALA A 27 -1.01 0.32 -15.86
CA ALA A 27 -0.58 1.51 -15.12
C ALA A 27 -1.71 2.52 -14.89
N GLN A 28 -2.65 2.63 -15.83
CA GLN A 28 -3.83 3.49 -15.67
C GLN A 28 -4.80 2.95 -14.62
N LEU A 29 -4.85 1.63 -14.45
CA LEU A 29 -5.73 0.96 -13.49
C LEU A 29 -5.15 0.94 -12.09
N VAL A 30 -3.83 0.80 -11.98
CA VAL A 30 -3.13 0.73 -10.70
C VAL A 30 -2.62 2.12 -10.31
N LYS A 31 -3.40 2.82 -9.47
CA LYS A 31 -2.95 4.10 -8.90
C LYS A 31 -1.95 3.86 -7.77
N PRO A 32 -0.71 4.38 -7.85
CA PRO A 32 0.35 4.11 -6.87
C PRO A 32 0.18 4.85 -5.53
N CYS A 33 -1.01 5.39 -5.23
CA CYS A 33 -1.28 6.07 -3.96
C CYS A 33 -1.66 5.12 -2.82
N ALA A 34 -1.92 3.84 -3.10
CA ALA A 34 -2.23 2.85 -2.09
C ALA A 34 -0.97 2.36 -1.36
N HIS A 35 -1.16 1.88 -0.13
CA HIS A 35 -0.15 1.17 0.65
C HIS A 35 -0.22 -0.34 0.42
N ILE A 36 -1.43 -0.83 0.16
CA ILE A 36 -1.77 -2.23 -0.09
C ILE A 36 -2.61 -2.28 -1.36
N LEU A 37 -2.26 -3.16 -2.27
CA LEU A 37 -3.00 -3.43 -3.51
C LEU A 37 -3.37 -4.91 -3.56
N CYS A 38 -4.67 -5.17 -3.65
CA CYS A 38 -5.22 -6.49 -3.90
C CYS A 38 -5.65 -6.57 -5.37
N VAL A 39 -5.03 -7.44 -6.17
CA VAL A 39 -5.39 -7.68 -7.58
C VAL A 39 -6.06 -9.04 -7.68
N SER A 40 -7.30 -9.06 -8.16
CA SER A 40 -8.07 -10.28 -8.37
C SER A 40 -8.53 -10.36 -9.81
N THR A 41 -8.37 -11.50 -10.47
CA THR A 41 -8.85 -11.70 -11.84
C THR A 41 -9.61 -13.00 -11.99
N GLN A 42 -10.61 -13.02 -12.87
CA GLN A 42 -11.48 -14.18 -13.13
C GLN A 42 -11.59 -14.47 -14.63
N GLU A 43 -11.98 -15.70 -14.96
CA GLU A 43 -12.08 -16.20 -16.33
C GLU A 43 -10.83 -15.90 -17.14
N ASN A 44 -9.67 -16.10 -16.53
CA ASN A 44 -8.37 -15.76 -17.12
C ASN A 44 -7.97 -16.63 -18.33
N GLY A 45 -8.88 -17.45 -18.87
CA GLY A 45 -8.64 -18.34 -19.99
C GLY A 45 -7.40 -19.22 -19.78
N PRO A 46 -6.63 -19.55 -20.83
CA PRO A 46 -5.34 -20.22 -20.70
C PRO A 46 -4.24 -19.30 -20.13
N TYR A 47 -4.48 -18.00 -20.10
CA TYR A 47 -3.50 -16.95 -19.79
C TYR A 47 -3.22 -16.80 -18.30
N ILE A 48 -4.02 -17.39 -17.43
CA ILE A 48 -3.68 -17.62 -16.02
C ILE A 48 -4.33 -18.96 -15.64
N ALA A 49 -3.91 -20.05 -16.32
CA ALA A 49 -4.39 -21.41 -16.06
C ALA A 49 -3.34 -22.37 -15.47
N THR A 50 -2.05 -22.04 -15.59
CA THR A 50 -0.95 -22.87 -15.06
C THR A 50 -0.10 -22.06 -14.09
N SER A 51 0.49 -22.70 -13.08
CA SER A 51 1.31 -22.03 -12.07
C SER A 51 2.37 -21.11 -12.69
N ARG A 52 3.04 -21.53 -13.76
CA ARG A 52 4.03 -20.71 -14.47
C ARG A 52 3.43 -19.41 -15.00
N VAL A 53 2.32 -19.49 -15.71
CA VAL A 53 1.71 -18.31 -16.32
C VAL A 53 1.09 -17.40 -15.24
N HIS A 54 0.69 -17.98 -14.10
CA HIS A 54 0.26 -17.22 -12.93
C HIS A 54 1.39 -16.40 -12.33
N ASP A 55 2.57 -17.01 -12.20
CA ASP A 55 3.76 -16.33 -11.71
C ASP A 55 4.19 -15.22 -12.68
N GLU A 56 4.14 -15.48 -13.99
CA GLU A 56 4.42 -14.47 -15.02
C GLU A 56 3.45 -13.27 -14.94
N TRP A 57 2.15 -13.51 -14.74
CA TRP A 57 1.17 -12.44 -14.52
C TRP A 57 1.44 -11.67 -13.23
N HIS A 58 1.61 -12.37 -12.11
CA HIS A 58 1.92 -11.78 -10.81
C HIS A 58 3.16 -10.88 -10.87
N ASN A 59 4.23 -11.41 -11.47
CA ASN A 59 5.49 -10.69 -11.63
C ASN A 59 5.33 -9.47 -12.54
N SER A 60 4.49 -9.54 -13.58
CA SER A 60 4.21 -8.39 -14.46
C SER A 60 3.54 -7.23 -13.70
N VAL A 61 2.61 -7.54 -12.79
CA VAL A 61 1.98 -6.52 -11.92
C VAL A 61 3.01 -5.93 -10.95
N LEU A 62 3.82 -6.77 -10.33
CA LEU A 62 4.87 -6.36 -9.39
C LEU A 62 5.95 -5.51 -10.08
N ASP A 63 6.37 -5.91 -11.27
CA ASP A 63 7.34 -5.20 -12.09
C ASP A 63 6.80 -3.84 -12.51
N LEU A 64 5.53 -3.75 -12.91
CA LEU A 64 4.92 -2.46 -13.24
C LEU A 64 4.90 -1.51 -12.04
N LEU A 65 4.53 -1.99 -10.86
CA LEU A 65 4.51 -1.19 -9.63
C LEU A 65 5.91 -0.71 -9.25
N ASN A 66 6.89 -1.59 -9.38
CA ASN A 66 8.28 -1.27 -9.08
C ASN A 66 8.93 -0.44 -10.17
N HIS A 67 8.48 -0.55 -11.42
CA HIS A 67 9.01 0.07 -12.65
C HIS A 67 7.89 0.64 -13.54
N PRO A 68 7.19 1.69 -13.06
CA PRO A 68 6.12 2.29 -13.84
C PRO A 68 6.68 2.92 -15.11
N PRO A 69 5.96 2.84 -16.25
CA PRO A 69 6.38 3.48 -17.48
C PRO A 69 6.52 5.00 -17.25
N ALA A 70 7.45 5.62 -17.98
CA ALA A 70 7.58 7.07 -17.96
C ALA A 70 6.20 7.70 -18.28
N PRO A 71 5.82 8.80 -17.62
CA PRO A 71 4.60 9.50 -17.98
C PRO A 71 4.68 9.83 -19.47
N ALA A 72 3.68 9.41 -20.23
CA ALA A 72 3.60 9.77 -21.64
C ALA A 72 3.69 11.29 -21.74
N ALA A 73 4.58 11.80 -22.59
CA ALA A 73 4.68 13.23 -22.85
C ALA A 73 3.28 13.75 -23.20
N SER A 74 2.79 14.69 -22.39
CA SER A 74 1.44 15.24 -22.56
C SER A 74 1.30 15.78 -23.98
N PRO A 75 0.23 15.47 -24.73
CA PRO A 75 0.06 15.93 -26.12
C PRO A 75 -0.21 17.44 -26.26
N ALA A 76 0.09 18.25 -25.23
CA ALA A 76 -0.20 19.68 -25.18
C ALA A 76 0.73 20.57 -26.03
N ALA A 77 1.66 20.01 -26.82
CA ALA A 77 2.60 20.78 -27.64
C ALA A 77 2.29 20.80 -29.16
N ALA A 78 1.13 20.31 -29.58
CA ALA A 78 0.72 20.28 -30.98
C ALA A 78 -0.58 21.06 -31.24
N ALA A 79 -0.66 22.31 -30.76
CA ALA A 79 -1.63 23.28 -31.23
C ALA A 79 -0.86 24.54 -31.67
N GLY A 80 -1.16 25.01 -32.89
CA GLY A 80 -0.42 26.04 -33.62
C GLY A 80 -0.36 27.42 -32.96
N PRO A 81 0.27 28.40 -33.64
CA PRO A 81 0.63 29.69 -33.04
C PRO A 81 -0.62 30.49 -32.67
N SER A 82 -0.75 30.82 -31.38
CA SER A 82 -1.68 31.84 -30.87
C SER A 82 -0.90 33.12 -30.49
N PRO A 83 -1.54 34.31 -30.56
CA PRO A 83 -0.89 35.61 -30.73
C PRO A 83 -0.19 36.11 -29.45
N PRO A 84 0.66 37.16 -29.54
CA PRO A 84 1.46 37.60 -28.41
C PRO A 84 0.58 38.36 -27.41
N VAL A 85 0.57 37.91 -26.16
CA VAL A 85 0.10 38.73 -25.03
C VAL A 85 1.22 38.82 -24.01
N GLN A 86 1.59 40.05 -23.71
CA GLN A 86 2.69 40.46 -22.85
C GLN A 86 2.39 40.21 -21.36
N ASN A 87 3.45 39.82 -20.65
CA ASN A 87 3.81 40.06 -19.25
C ASN A 87 2.70 40.19 -18.19
N THR A 88 2.78 39.30 -17.18
CA THR A 88 2.78 39.75 -15.78
C THR A 88 3.75 38.88 -14.99
N GLN A 89 4.73 39.53 -14.37
CA GLN A 89 5.63 38.95 -13.38
C GLN A 89 4.83 38.48 -12.16
N ALA A 90 5.01 37.23 -11.77
CA ALA A 90 4.66 36.75 -10.43
C ALA A 90 5.85 35.95 -9.89
N SER A 91 6.61 36.65 -9.05
CA SER A 91 7.19 36.22 -7.77
C SER A 91 7.36 34.71 -7.54
N GLY A 92 8.62 34.32 -7.37
CA GLY A 92 9.02 32.94 -7.13
C GLY A 92 8.38 32.26 -5.92
N ALA A 93 8.17 30.96 -6.09
CA ALA A 93 8.09 30.00 -5.01
C ALA A 93 8.95 28.79 -5.43
N ASN A 94 9.84 28.40 -4.53
CA ASN A 94 10.81 27.33 -4.68
C ASN A 94 10.23 26.05 -5.31
N ALA A 95 10.58 25.78 -6.57
CA ALA A 95 10.53 24.44 -7.15
C ALA A 95 11.73 23.62 -6.60
N SER A 96 11.80 23.46 -5.27
CA SER A 96 12.71 22.49 -4.67
C SER A 96 12.21 21.10 -5.08
N GLY A 97 12.99 20.42 -5.91
CA GLY A 97 12.71 19.11 -6.49
C GLY A 97 11.98 18.18 -5.54
N GLN A 98 10.67 18.05 -5.74
CA GLN A 98 9.86 17.01 -5.13
C GLN A 98 10.28 15.72 -5.82
N ARG A 99 11.38 15.11 -5.35
CA ARG A 99 11.74 13.74 -5.67
C ARG A 99 10.50 12.91 -5.38
N THR A 100 9.80 12.48 -6.43
CA THR A 100 8.69 11.55 -6.31
C THR A 100 9.28 10.33 -5.60
N ARG A 101 8.92 10.13 -4.33
CA ARG A 101 9.35 8.95 -3.60
C ARG A 101 8.73 7.76 -4.31
N ARG A 102 9.56 7.08 -5.11
CA ARG A 102 9.20 5.82 -5.73
C ARG A 102 9.30 4.76 -4.65
N TRP A 103 8.16 4.21 -4.30
CA TRP A 103 8.09 3.14 -3.34
C TRP A 103 8.39 1.81 -4.01
N ARG A 104 9.13 0.95 -3.32
CA ARG A 104 9.25 -0.45 -3.69
C ARG A 104 8.01 -1.19 -3.21
N TRP A 105 7.54 -2.13 -4.00
CA TRP A 105 6.42 -3.01 -3.72
C TRP A 105 6.90 -4.44 -3.54
N HIS A 106 6.23 -5.18 -2.66
CA HIS A 106 6.52 -6.55 -2.30
C HIS A 106 5.26 -7.40 -2.39
N SER A 107 5.43 -8.67 -2.77
CA SER A 107 4.34 -9.65 -2.71
C SER A 107 4.16 -10.16 -1.28
N VAL A 108 2.93 -10.12 -0.77
CA VAL A 108 2.55 -10.79 0.48
C VAL A 108 2.10 -12.21 0.17
N ALA A 109 1.20 -12.36 -0.80
CA ALA A 109 0.73 -13.65 -1.26
C ALA A 109 0.18 -13.56 -2.68
N SER A 110 0.28 -14.67 -3.41
CA SER A 110 -0.30 -14.89 -4.73
C SER A 110 -0.90 -16.29 -4.75
N ARG A 111 -2.17 -16.39 -5.12
CA ARG A 111 -2.93 -17.65 -5.12
C ARG A 111 -3.83 -17.71 -6.33
N THR A 112 -4.08 -18.93 -6.76
CA THR A 112 -4.88 -19.20 -7.96
C THR A 112 -5.71 -20.44 -7.81
N MET A 113 -6.86 -20.44 -8.46
CA MET A 113 -7.79 -21.55 -8.51
C MET A 113 -8.45 -21.57 -9.88
N MET A 114 -8.11 -22.58 -10.70
CA MET A 114 -8.56 -22.65 -12.08
C MET A 114 -8.27 -21.32 -12.80
N ALA A 115 -9.27 -20.70 -13.43
CA ALA A 115 -9.16 -19.42 -14.12
C ALA A 115 -9.36 -18.20 -13.20
N THR A 116 -9.14 -18.34 -11.89
CA THR A 116 -9.23 -17.26 -10.89
C THR A 116 -7.88 -17.04 -10.24
N HIS A 117 -7.51 -15.78 -10.03
CA HIS A 117 -6.24 -15.37 -9.42
C HIS A 117 -6.47 -14.26 -8.40
N MET A 118 -5.68 -14.27 -7.32
CA MET A 118 -5.62 -13.20 -6.34
C MET A 118 -4.17 -12.97 -5.90
N SER A 119 -3.74 -11.71 -5.93
CA SER A 119 -2.44 -11.25 -5.43
C SER A 119 -2.62 -10.11 -4.44
N VAL A 120 -1.84 -10.11 -3.38
CA VAL A 120 -1.72 -9.00 -2.43
C VAL A 120 -0.31 -8.46 -2.49
N LEU A 121 -0.19 -7.19 -2.87
CA LEU A 121 1.06 -6.45 -3.00
C LEU A 121 1.07 -5.30 -2.00
N VAL A 122 2.21 -5.09 -1.32
CA VAL A 122 2.33 -4.10 -0.25
C VAL A 122 3.59 -3.27 -0.44
N ARG A 123 3.45 -1.98 -0.16
CA ARG A 123 4.53 -0.99 -0.21
C ARG A 123 5.58 -1.27 0.86
N GLU A 124 6.87 -1.05 0.57
CA GLU A 124 8.00 -1.44 1.42
C GLU A 124 7.90 -0.94 2.87
N ASP A 125 7.42 0.28 3.07
CA ASP A 125 7.24 0.89 4.39
C ASP A 125 6.12 0.27 5.22
N VAL A 126 5.18 -0.44 4.58
CA VAL A 126 4.14 -1.24 5.25
C VAL A 126 4.52 -2.72 5.28
N TYR A 127 5.25 -3.22 4.28
CA TYR A 127 5.60 -4.64 4.15
C TYR A 127 6.39 -5.17 5.34
N ARG A 128 7.28 -4.35 5.92
CA ARG A 128 8.05 -4.69 7.13
C ARG A 128 7.17 -4.93 8.37
N HIS A 129 5.92 -4.53 8.30
CA HIS A 129 4.92 -4.67 9.35
C HIS A 129 3.90 -5.78 9.04
N VAL A 130 4.00 -6.45 7.90
CA VAL A 130 3.11 -7.54 7.53
C VAL A 130 3.56 -8.85 8.19
N GLY A 131 2.63 -9.60 8.74
CA GLY A 131 2.85 -10.97 9.20
C GLY A 131 1.56 -11.77 9.29
N MET A 132 1.64 -13.01 9.77
CA MET A 132 0.50 -13.94 9.87
C MET A 132 -0.26 -14.11 8.55
N GLU A 133 0.45 -14.28 7.43
CA GLU A 133 -0.17 -14.59 6.15
C GLU A 133 -0.84 -15.97 6.20
N HIS A 134 -2.09 -16.02 5.75
CA HIS A 134 -2.83 -17.24 5.53
C HIS A 134 -3.64 -17.11 4.24
N SER A 135 -3.82 -18.23 3.55
CA SER A 135 -4.57 -18.28 2.31
C SER A 135 -5.41 -19.53 2.22
N ALA A 136 -6.61 -19.37 1.67
CA ALA A 136 -7.57 -20.44 1.47
C ALA A 136 -8.09 -20.40 0.03
N VAL A 137 -8.42 -21.57 -0.50
CA VAL A 137 -8.97 -21.75 -1.84
C VAL A 137 -10.16 -22.68 -1.72
N GLU A 138 -11.33 -22.22 -2.15
CA GLU A 138 -12.59 -22.95 -2.04
C GLU A 138 -13.20 -23.16 -3.42
N LYS A 139 -13.43 -24.41 -3.81
CA LYS A 139 -14.07 -24.75 -5.08
C LYS A 139 -15.56 -24.99 -4.85
N THR A 140 -16.43 -24.32 -5.63
CA THR A 140 -17.89 -24.41 -5.47
C THR A 140 -18.60 -25.16 -6.59
N GLY A 141 -17.83 -25.79 -7.49
CA GLY A 141 -18.37 -26.59 -8.60
C GLY A 141 -19.11 -27.86 -8.17
N TRP A 142 -19.83 -28.47 -9.11
CA TRP A 142 -20.51 -29.74 -8.92
C TRP A 142 -19.49 -30.87 -8.64
N ALA A 143 -19.93 -31.89 -7.90
CA ALA A 143 -19.07 -32.96 -7.39
C ALA A 143 -17.87 -32.45 -6.56
N GLY A 144 -18.09 -31.51 -5.64
CA GLY A 144 -17.05 -30.99 -4.75
C GLY A 144 -15.99 -30.15 -5.48
N GLY A 145 -16.37 -29.43 -6.53
CA GLY A 145 -15.44 -28.63 -7.33
C GLY A 145 -14.62 -29.40 -8.37
N ALA A 146 -14.91 -30.69 -8.58
CA ALA A 146 -14.32 -31.46 -9.67
C ALA A 146 -14.88 -31.06 -11.05
N VAL A 147 -16.11 -30.52 -11.08
CA VAL A 147 -16.78 -30.06 -12.30
C VAL A 147 -17.22 -28.61 -12.13
N GLY A 148 -16.60 -27.69 -12.87
CA GLY A 148 -16.91 -26.26 -12.86
C GLY A 148 -15.71 -25.35 -12.58
N ASN A 149 -15.78 -24.09 -12.99
CA ASN A 149 -14.70 -23.10 -12.86
C ASN A 149 -14.96 -22.05 -11.75
N LYS A 150 -15.89 -22.36 -10.83
CA LYS A 150 -16.38 -21.43 -9.82
C LYS A 150 -15.84 -21.77 -8.44
N GLY A 151 -15.66 -20.74 -7.62
CA GLY A 151 -15.14 -20.82 -6.27
C GLY A 151 -14.58 -19.47 -5.81
N GLY A 152 -13.74 -19.50 -4.78
CA GLY A 152 -13.16 -18.31 -4.18
C GLY A 152 -11.73 -18.52 -3.73
N ILE A 153 -10.99 -17.42 -3.66
CA ILE A 153 -9.65 -17.34 -3.09
C ILE A 153 -9.72 -16.31 -1.97
N GLY A 154 -9.22 -16.67 -0.79
CA GLY A 154 -9.07 -15.78 0.36
C GLY A 154 -7.61 -15.63 0.72
N ILE A 155 -7.18 -14.41 0.98
CA ILE A 155 -5.87 -14.08 1.55
C ILE A 155 -6.11 -13.21 2.79
N ALA A 156 -5.61 -13.66 3.93
CA ALA A 156 -5.63 -12.96 5.20
C ALA A 156 -4.19 -12.68 5.65
N PHE A 157 -3.95 -11.51 6.23
CA PHE A 157 -2.68 -11.12 6.82
C PHE A 157 -2.92 -10.03 7.87
N ALA A 158 -1.98 -9.85 8.78
CA ALA A 158 -2.01 -8.81 9.80
C ALA A 158 -0.96 -7.73 9.52
N VAL A 159 -1.29 -6.49 9.84
CA VAL A 159 -0.36 -5.35 9.80
C VAL A 159 -0.09 -4.88 11.23
N PHE A 160 1.14 -5.03 11.70
CA PHE A 160 1.56 -4.72 13.06
C PHE A 160 2.19 -3.33 13.13
N ARG A 161 1.57 -2.43 13.89
CA ARG A 161 2.24 -1.18 14.25
C ARG A 161 3.23 -1.45 15.39
N GLN A 162 4.53 -1.29 15.15
CA GLN A 162 5.46 -1.14 16.27
C GLN A 162 5.18 0.20 16.95
N VAL A 163 4.64 0.15 18.17
CA VAL A 163 4.62 1.32 19.05
C VAL A 163 6.02 1.44 19.62
N THR A 164 6.90 2.17 18.93
CA THR A 164 8.07 2.73 19.62
C THR A 164 7.50 3.60 20.75
N LYS A 165 7.99 3.39 21.98
CA LYS A 165 7.51 4.08 23.19
C LYS A 165 7.27 5.55 22.86
N PRO A 166 6.12 6.15 23.23
CA PRO A 166 6.00 7.60 23.13
C PRO A 166 7.20 8.19 23.86
N HIS A 167 7.90 9.11 23.20
CA HIS A 167 8.88 9.97 23.85
C HIS A 167 8.05 10.82 24.83
N VAL A 168 7.79 10.28 26.01
CA VAL A 168 7.31 11.07 27.14
C VAL A 168 8.54 11.85 27.54
N GLU A 169 8.67 13.05 27.02
CA GLU A 169 9.46 14.07 27.67
C GLU A 169 8.77 14.29 29.02
N VAL A 170 9.28 13.60 30.04
CA VAL A 170 8.91 13.90 31.42
C VAL A 170 9.50 15.27 31.68
N GLN A 171 8.72 16.32 31.42
CA GLN A 171 8.94 17.58 32.11
C GLN A 171 8.80 17.23 33.59
N ALA A 172 9.95 17.12 34.26
CA ALA A 172 9.98 17.13 35.70
C ALA A 172 9.20 18.36 36.13
N PHE A 173 8.05 18.13 36.77
CA PHE A 173 7.38 19.18 37.49
C PHE A 173 8.34 19.50 38.64
N ASP A 174 9.08 20.61 38.54
CA ASP A 174 9.77 21.19 39.69
C ASP A 174 8.68 21.55 40.69
N ALA A 175 8.31 20.57 41.51
CA ALA A 175 7.67 20.83 42.78
C ALA A 175 8.75 21.51 43.62
N GLY A 176 8.83 22.83 43.49
CA GLY A 176 9.50 23.69 44.45
C GLY A 176 8.85 23.47 45.81
N LEU A 177 9.30 22.43 46.50
CA LEU A 177 9.12 22.29 47.93
C LEU A 177 10.07 23.29 48.55
N ASP A 178 9.54 24.49 48.74
CA ASP A 178 10.06 25.50 49.63
C ASP A 178 10.18 24.89 51.04
N GLU A 179 11.36 24.36 51.35
CA GLU A 179 11.70 23.76 52.66
C GLU A 179 11.77 24.80 53.79
N SER A 180 11.51 26.09 53.53
CA SER A 180 11.55 27.16 54.53
C SER A 180 10.40 27.13 55.56
N ARG A 181 9.44 26.20 55.43
CA ARG A 181 8.27 26.11 56.32
C ARG A 181 8.31 25.04 57.43
N ARG A 182 9.42 24.30 57.61
CA ARG A 182 9.54 23.42 58.78
C ARG A 182 9.91 24.24 60.03
N GLY A 183 8.89 24.62 60.80
CA GLY A 183 9.07 25.13 62.16
C GLY A 183 9.77 24.10 63.07
N PRO A 184 10.41 24.56 64.16
CA PRO A 184 11.19 23.68 65.03
C PRO A 184 10.30 22.64 65.73
N GLY A 185 10.56 21.37 65.45
CA GLY A 185 9.91 20.24 66.10
C GLY A 185 10.37 20.10 67.56
N SER A 186 9.39 20.02 68.46
CA SER A 186 9.57 19.71 69.87
C SER A 186 10.19 18.33 70.06
N ALA A 187 11.31 18.25 70.77
CA ALA A 187 11.90 17.01 71.24
C ALA A 187 10.99 16.34 72.28
N MET A 188 10.64 15.07 72.07
CA MET A 188 10.18 14.18 73.14
C MET A 188 11.37 13.39 73.67
N SER A 189 11.64 13.54 74.97
CA SER A 189 12.58 12.72 75.72
C SER A 189 12.00 11.33 75.98
N PRO A 190 12.84 10.28 76.06
CA PRO A 190 12.40 8.94 76.40
C PRO A 190 12.39 8.71 77.92
N GLU A 191 11.35 8.05 78.40
CA GLU A 191 11.38 7.16 79.57
C GLU A 191 10.94 5.76 79.12
#